data_AF-A0A257WB81-F1
#
_entry.id   AF-A0A257WB81-F1
#
_cell.length_a   1.000
_cell.length_b   1.000
_cell.length_c   1.000
_cell.angle_alpha   90.00
_cell.angle_beta   90.00
_cell.angle_gamma   90.00
#
_symmetry.space_group_name_H-M   'P 1'
#
loop_
_entity.id
_entity.type
_entity.pdbx_description
1 polymer ?
#
loop_
_entity_poly.entity_id
_entity_poly.type
_entity_poly.pdbx_seq_one_letter_code
_entity_poly.pdbx_strand_id
1 'polypeptide(L)'
;MSDLLRNIIRFALFISIQVFVLDKIPPLHQAFVPILYFLFILWLPFSLSRFWLLVMGFLTGLTLDYFTPSPGLHAAACVLIAYVRPFLINVLTPRDSTEFNYREPSPKAMGWAPYSVYILVLVLLHNSYLVFLEWLQFGSFWLFLVKILGTSAVSLLLIFTAELLFPRKMKFRTNVA
;
A
#
# COMPACT_ATOMS: atom_id res chain seq x y z
N MET A 1 13.25 -19.59 -2.52
CA MET A 1 11.88 -19.37 -3.03
C MET A 1 11.94 -18.49 -4.26
N SER A 2 11.18 -18.85 -5.31
CA SER A 2 10.99 -17.97 -6.47
C SER A 2 10.27 -16.69 -6.04
N ASP A 3 10.51 -15.58 -6.73
CA ASP A 3 9.92 -14.28 -6.36
C ASP A 3 8.41 -14.25 -6.55
N LEU A 4 7.93 -14.99 -7.55
CA LEU A 4 6.51 -15.19 -7.79
C LEU A 4 5.82 -15.87 -6.60
N LEU A 5 6.39 -16.96 -6.09
CA LEU A 5 5.85 -17.66 -4.91
C LEU A 5 5.81 -16.74 -3.68
N ARG A 6 6.87 -15.96 -3.45
CA ARG A 6 6.94 -15.00 -2.34
C ARG A 6 5.83 -13.95 -2.42
N ASN A 7 5.58 -13.41 -3.62
CA ASN A 7 4.54 -12.39 -3.81
C ASN A 7 3.14 -12.99 -3.68
N ILE A 8 2.91 -14.22 -4.15
CA ILE A 8 1.63 -14.92 -3.95
C ILE A 8 1.36 -15.13 -2.45
N ILE A 9 2.37 -15.56 -1.68
CA ILE A 9 2.22 -15.74 -0.23
C ILE A 9 1.91 -14.41 0.45
N ARG A 10 2.64 -13.33 0.13
CA ARG A 10 2.37 -11.98 0.67
C ARG A 10 0.97 -11.51 0.32
N PHE A 11 0.55 -11.68 -0.93
CA PHE A 11 -0.78 -11.33 -1.40
C PHE A 11 -1.87 -12.04 -0.56
N ALA A 12 -1.79 -13.36 -0.49
CA ALA A 12 -2.74 -14.17 0.28
C ALA A 12 -2.75 -13.78 1.76
N LEU A 13 -1.57 -13.56 2.35
CA LEU A 13 -1.43 -13.16 3.76
C LEU A 13 -2.10 -11.81 4.03
N PHE A 14 -1.81 -10.78 3.23
CA PHE A 14 -2.35 -9.45 3.44
C PHE A 14 -3.88 -9.38 3.24
N ILE A 15 -4.40 -10.07 2.22
CA ILE A 15 -5.85 -10.19 2.02
C ILE A 15 -6.49 -10.95 3.19
N SER A 16 -5.90 -12.07 3.63
CA SER A 16 -6.45 -12.86 4.74
C SER A 16 -6.46 -12.09 6.06
N ILE A 17 -5.38 -11.36 6.37
CA ILE A 17 -5.31 -10.52 7.57
C ILE A 17 -6.35 -9.41 7.49
N GLN A 18 -6.53 -8.79 6.32
CA GLN A 18 -7.56 -7.76 6.16
C GLN A 18 -8.95 -8.34 6.42
N VAL A 19 -9.35 -9.38 5.68
CA VAL A 19 -10.72 -9.91 5.68
C VAL A 19 -11.09 -10.61 6.98
N PHE A 20 -10.19 -11.44 7.52
CA PHE A 20 -10.50 -12.30 8.66
C PHE A 20 -10.14 -11.69 10.02
N VAL A 21 -9.24 -10.71 10.05
CA VAL A 21 -8.81 -10.06 11.29
C VAL A 21 -9.26 -8.61 11.34
N LEU A 22 -8.77 -7.76 10.44
CA LEU A 22 -8.98 -6.31 10.53
C LEU A 22 -10.44 -5.92 10.29
N ASP A 23 -11.11 -6.52 9.32
CA ASP A 23 -12.52 -6.24 9.01
C ASP A 23 -13.49 -6.76 10.09
N LYS A 24 -13.01 -7.61 11.01
CA LYS A 24 -13.78 -8.07 12.17
C LYS A 24 -13.60 -7.18 13.40
N ILE A 25 -12.61 -6.29 13.39
CA ILE A 25 -12.41 -5.32 14.48
C ILE A 25 -13.43 -4.19 14.30
N PRO A 26 -14.28 -3.90 15.30
CA PRO A 26 -15.20 -2.77 15.21
C PRO A 26 -14.41 -1.47 15.04
N PRO A 27 -14.86 -0.55 14.16
CA PRO A 27 -14.12 0.69 13.91
C PRO A 27 -13.95 1.48 15.20
N LEU A 28 -12.72 1.93 15.47
CA LEU A 28 -12.44 2.72 16.67
C LEU A 28 -13.19 4.05 16.57
N HIS A 29 -14.09 4.32 17.52
CA HIS A 29 -14.98 5.50 17.52
C HIS A 29 -15.85 5.64 16.24
N GLN A 30 -16.20 4.54 15.58
CA GLN A 30 -17.03 4.51 14.35
C GLN A 30 -16.41 5.23 13.12
N ALA A 31 -15.22 5.81 13.23
CA ALA A 31 -14.61 6.62 12.18
C ALA A 31 -13.31 6.03 11.62
N PHE A 32 -12.55 5.27 12.41
CA PHE A 32 -11.22 4.82 12.02
C PHE A 32 -11.23 3.34 11.64
N VAL A 33 -11.02 3.07 10.35
CA VAL A 33 -11.01 1.71 9.80
C VAL A 33 -9.56 1.25 9.65
N PRO A 34 -9.17 0.09 10.19
CA PRO A 34 -7.84 -0.45 9.97
C PRO A 34 -7.71 -1.04 8.56
N ILE A 35 -6.83 -0.45 7.74
CA ILE A 35 -6.59 -0.90 6.36
C ILE A 35 -5.11 -1.21 6.17
N LEU A 36 -4.80 -2.44 5.77
CA LEU A 36 -3.42 -2.93 5.58
C LEU A 36 -3.19 -3.64 4.25
N TYR A 37 -4.23 -4.17 3.60
CA TYR A 37 -4.08 -5.04 2.42
C TYR A 37 -3.26 -4.43 1.27
N PHE A 38 -3.38 -3.11 1.02
CA PHE A 38 -2.67 -2.42 -0.05
C PHE A 38 -1.15 -2.28 0.19
N LEU A 39 -0.66 -2.66 1.38
CA LEU A 39 0.78 -2.80 1.65
C LEU A 39 1.44 -3.78 0.68
N PHE A 40 0.70 -4.78 0.19
CA PHE A 40 1.15 -5.66 -0.88
C PHE A 40 1.65 -4.88 -2.11
N ILE A 41 0.90 -3.87 -2.55
CA ILE A 41 1.21 -3.04 -3.74
C ILE A 41 2.46 -2.19 -3.47
N LEU A 42 2.56 -1.63 -2.26
CA LEU A 42 3.72 -0.85 -1.84
C LEU A 42 5.02 -1.69 -1.88
N TRP A 43 4.93 -2.97 -1.51
CA TRP A 43 6.05 -3.89 -1.45
C TRP A 43 6.44 -4.56 -2.78
N LEU A 44 5.71 -4.31 -3.88
CA LEU A 44 6.05 -4.86 -5.18
C LEU A 44 7.45 -4.40 -5.66
N PRO A 45 8.14 -5.16 -6.52
CA PRO A 45 9.49 -4.83 -6.93
C PRO A 45 9.55 -3.57 -7.81
N PHE A 46 10.72 -2.91 -7.85
CA PHE A 46 10.95 -1.74 -8.71
C PHE A 46 10.95 -2.08 -10.21
N SER A 47 11.34 -3.31 -10.55
CA SER A 47 11.44 -3.79 -11.93
C SER A 47 10.09 -4.11 -12.59
N LEU A 48 8.98 -3.98 -11.86
CA LEU A 48 7.66 -4.29 -12.40
C LEU A 48 7.24 -3.22 -13.41
N SER A 49 6.83 -3.64 -14.61
CA SER A 49 6.32 -2.68 -15.61
C SER A 49 5.07 -1.95 -15.09
N ARG A 50 4.83 -0.73 -15.58
CA ARG A 50 3.65 0.08 -15.21
C ARG A 50 2.34 -0.67 -15.45
N PHE A 51 2.23 -1.37 -16.59
CA PHE A 51 1.04 -2.16 -16.93
C PHE A 51 0.77 -3.25 -15.88
N TRP A 52 1.77 -4.08 -15.57
CA TRP A 52 1.63 -5.13 -14.56
C TRP A 52 1.33 -4.58 -13.16
N LEU A 53 1.88 -3.41 -12.80
CA LEU A 53 1.58 -2.77 -11.52
C LEU A 53 0.11 -2.37 -11.41
N LEU A 54 -0.49 -1.82 -12.48
CA LEU A 54 -1.91 -1.49 -12.54
C LEU A 54 -2.78 -2.74 -12.47
N VAL A 55 -2.45 -3.79 -13.23
CA VAL A 55 -3.17 -5.07 -13.20
C VAL A 55 -3.14 -5.68 -11.80
N MET A 56 -1.98 -5.72 -11.15
CA MET A 56 -1.86 -6.24 -9.79
C MET A 56 -2.63 -5.37 -8.78
N GLY A 57 -2.62 -4.05 -8.95
CA GLY A 57 -3.43 -3.14 -8.13
C GLY A 57 -4.92 -3.42 -8.28
N PHE A 58 -5.41 -3.51 -9.51
CA PHE A 58 -6.80 -3.83 -9.83
C PHE A 58 -7.22 -5.18 -9.22
N LEU A 59 -6.44 -6.24 -9.44
CA LEU A 59 -6.73 -7.57 -8.90
C LEU A 59 -6.71 -7.60 -7.37
N THR A 60 -5.83 -6.82 -6.74
CA THR A 60 -5.76 -6.74 -5.28
C THR A 60 -7.00 -6.10 -4.69
N GLY A 61 -7.41 -4.95 -5.22
CA GLY A 61 -8.63 -4.29 -4.76
C GLY A 61 -9.88 -5.10 -5.10
N LEU A 62 -9.96 -5.66 -6.31
CA LEU A 62 -11.10 -6.50 -6.72
C LEU A 62 -11.25 -7.75 -5.83
N THR A 63 -10.14 -8.37 -5.43
CA THR A 63 -10.17 -9.51 -4.50
C THR A 63 -10.78 -9.09 -3.17
N LEU A 64 -10.41 -7.93 -2.63
CA LEU A 64 -10.99 -7.44 -1.39
C LEU A 64 -12.47 -7.04 -1.56
N ASP A 65 -12.82 -6.43 -2.69
CA ASP A 65 -14.19 -6.05 -3.03
C ASP A 65 -15.16 -7.24 -3.05
N TYR A 66 -14.68 -8.48 -3.29
CA TYR A 66 -15.50 -9.68 -3.18
C TYR A 66 -15.86 -10.07 -1.74
N PHE A 67 -15.08 -9.61 -0.76
CA PHE A 67 -15.31 -9.87 0.66
C PHE A 67 -16.01 -8.71 1.39
N THR A 68 -16.08 -7.53 0.77
CA THR A 68 -16.69 -6.33 1.34
C THR A 68 -18.00 -5.99 0.61
N PRO A 69 -18.95 -5.29 1.28
CA PRO A 69 -20.23 -4.91 0.65
C PRO A 69 -20.11 -3.80 -0.40
N SER A 70 -18.90 -3.31 -0.67
CA SER A 70 -18.57 -2.13 -1.47
C SER A 70 -17.83 -2.53 -2.75
N PRO A 71 -18.49 -3.13 -3.75
CA PRO A 71 -17.81 -3.65 -4.93
C PRO A 71 -17.18 -2.54 -5.77
N GLY A 72 -15.92 -2.73 -6.18
CA GLY A 72 -15.16 -1.84 -7.07
C GLY A 72 -14.47 -0.65 -6.38
N LEU A 73 -14.81 -0.34 -5.14
CA LEU A 73 -14.26 0.79 -4.40
C LEU A 73 -12.78 0.58 -4.07
N HIS A 74 -12.41 -0.61 -3.59
CA HIS A 74 -11.01 -0.94 -3.31
C HIS A 74 -10.20 -1.12 -4.59
N ALA A 75 -10.80 -1.70 -5.65
CA ALA A 75 -10.17 -1.79 -6.97
C ALA A 75 -9.75 -0.40 -7.49
N ALA A 76 -10.64 0.58 -7.43
CA ALA A 76 -10.35 1.94 -7.88
C ALA A 76 -9.22 2.60 -7.07
N ALA A 77 -9.26 2.49 -5.73
CA ALA A 77 -8.23 3.04 -4.85
C ALA A 77 -6.86 2.38 -5.04
N CYS A 78 -6.82 1.06 -5.24
CA CYS A 78 -5.59 0.32 -5.50
C CYS A 78 -4.96 0.67 -6.84
N VAL A 79 -5.76 0.85 -7.89
CA VAL A 79 -5.27 1.26 -9.21
C VAL A 79 -4.67 2.67 -9.16
N LEU A 80 -5.29 3.60 -8.42
CA LEU A 80 -4.77 4.95 -8.25
C LEU A 80 -3.36 4.95 -7.64
N ILE A 81 -3.16 4.25 -6.52
CA ILE A 81 -1.82 4.19 -5.90
C ILE A 81 -0.81 3.43 -6.75
N ALA A 82 -1.24 2.39 -7.47
CA ALA A 82 -0.41 1.66 -8.41
C ALA A 82 0.08 2.58 -9.55
N TYR A 83 -0.78 3.48 -10.04
CA TYR A 83 -0.43 4.47 -11.05
C TYR A 83 0.55 5.53 -10.54
N VAL A 84 0.32 6.07 -9.34
CA VAL A 84 1.13 7.15 -8.76
C VAL A 84 2.49 6.66 -8.25
N ARG A 85 2.57 5.40 -7.80
CA ARG A 85 3.76 4.81 -7.16
C ARG A 85 5.07 5.00 -7.94
N PRO A 86 5.17 4.69 -9.25
CA PRO A 86 6.42 4.87 -9.99
C PRO A 86 6.89 6.32 -10.05
N PHE A 87 5.96 7.28 -10.10
CA PHE A 87 6.28 8.71 -10.09
C PHE A 87 6.91 9.12 -8.76
N LEU A 88 6.29 8.73 -7.63
CA LEU A 88 6.83 9.04 -6.30
C LEU A 88 8.20 8.42 -6.07
N ILE A 89 8.40 7.16 -6.47
CA ILE A 89 9.69 6.49 -6.34
C ILE A 89 10.76 7.26 -7.12
N ASN A 90 10.46 7.71 -8.34
CA ASN A 90 11.43 8.45 -9.17
C ASN A 90 11.77 9.83 -8.57
N VAL A 91 10.82 10.50 -7.92
CA VAL A 91 11.06 11.79 -7.26
C VAL A 91 11.83 11.64 -5.93
N LEU A 92 11.57 10.57 -5.19
CA LEU A 92 12.11 10.36 -3.83
C LEU A 92 13.42 9.57 -3.78
N THR A 93 13.80 8.89 -4.87
CA THR A 93 15.05 8.12 -4.93
C THR A 93 16.18 9.03 -5.44
N PRO A 94 17.33 9.09 -4.74
CA PRO A 94 18.50 9.84 -5.22
C PRO A 94 18.96 9.38 -6.61
N ARG A 95 19.41 10.32 -7.46
CA ARG A 95 19.84 10.04 -8.84
C ARG A 95 21.23 9.39 -8.95
N ASP A 96 21.96 9.25 -7.84
CA ASP A 96 23.27 8.58 -7.83
C ASP A 96 23.07 7.06 -7.95
N SER A 97 23.13 6.65 -9.20
CA SER A 97 22.70 5.40 -9.80
C SER A 97 23.42 4.10 -9.40
N THR A 98 24.05 4.04 -8.22
CA THR A 98 24.60 2.78 -7.69
C THR A 98 23.62 2.02 -6.81
N GLU A 99 22.42 2.53 -6.53
CA GLU A 99 21.55 2.04 -5.44
C GLU A 99 20.36 1.11 -5.83
N PHE A 100 20.19 0.72 -7.09
CA PHE A 100 19.23 -0.35 -7.45
C PHE A 100 19.71 -1.77 -7.07
N ASN A 101 20.60 -1.89 -6.09
CA ASN A 101 21.05 -3.18 -5.55
C ASN A 101 19.93 -3.90 -4.78
N TYR A 102 18.89 -3.17 -4.37
CA TYR A 102 17.72 -3.68 -3.69
C TYR A 102 16.54 -3.84 -4.65
N ARG A 103 15.78 -4.93 -4.48
CA ARG A 103 14.72 -5.33 -5.43
C ARG A 103 13.37 -4.64 -5.18
N GLU A 104 13.12 -4.20 -3.95
CA GLU A 104 11.82 -3.72 -3.47
C GLU A 104 11.98 -2.41 -2.68
N PRO A 105 10.99 -1.50 -2.68
CA PRO A 105 11.01 -0.31 -1.83
C PRO A 105 11.05 -0.68 -0.37
N SER A 106 12.00 -0.10 0.37
CA SER A 106 12.18 -0.32 1.80
C SER A 106 13.06 0.76 2.42
N PRO A 107 13.11 0.84 3.76
CA PRO A 107 14.04 1.73 4.44
C PRO A 107 15.51 1.46 4.09
N LYS A 108 15.86 0.20 3.76
CA LYS A 108 17.21 -0.17 3.32
C LYS A 108 17.53 0.25 1.88
N ALA A 109 16.51 0.32 1.03
CA ALA A 109 16.66 0.60 -0.39
C ALA A 109 16.66 2.10 -0.70
N MET A 110 15.88 2.89 0.03
CA MET A 110 15.73 4.33 -0.23
C MET A 110 16.24 5.19 0.93
N GLY A 111 16.42 4.61 2.13
CA GLY A 111 16.56 5.35 3.38
C GLY A 111 15.22 5.56 4.08
N TRP A 112 15.26 5.72 5.40
CA TRP A 112 14.05 5.86 6.23
C TRP A 112 13.22 7.08 5.87
N ALA A 113 13.84 8.24 5.65
CA ALA A 113 13.12 9.48 5.34
C ALA A 113 12.30 9.40 4.03
N PRO A 114 12.90 9.11 2.85
CA PRO A 114 12.13 9.02 1.61
C PRO A 114 11.15 7.83 1.60
N TYR A 115 11.46 6.72 2.30
CA TYR A 115 10.52 5.62 2.43
C TYR A 115 9.27 5.99 3.24
N SER A 116 9.44 6.73 4.35
CA SER A 116 8.32 7.23 5.15
C SER A 116 7.45 8.20 4.37
N VAL A 117 8.05 9.12 3.60
CA VAL A 117 7.30 10.04 2.72
C VAL A 117 6.55 9.26 1.63
N TYR A 118 7.21 8.26 1.02
CA TYR A 118 6.61 7.38 0.02
C TYR A 118 5.34 6.68 0.55
N ILE A 119 5.40 6.07 1.74
CA ILE A 119 4.25 5.41 2.35
C ILE A 119 3.18 6.45 2.71
N LEU A 120 3.56 7.55 3.37
CA LEU A 120 2.64 8.59 3.82
C LEU A 120 1.76 9.10 2.66
N VAL A 121 2.38 9.48 1.55
CA VAL A 121 1.66 10.03 0.39
C VAL A 121 0.72 8.99 -0.22
N LEU A 122 1.17 7.74 -0.39
CA LEU A 122 0.32 6.70 -0.99
C LEU A 122 -0.82 6.27 -0.07
N VAL A 123 -0.61 6.17 1.24
CA VAL A 123 -1.66 5.87 2.21
C VAL A 123 -2.72 6.98 2.19
N LEU A 124 -2.29 8.25 2.23
CA LEU A 124 -3.21 9.39 2.17
C LEU A 124 -4.00 9.39 0.87
N LEU A 125 -3.36 9.17 -0.29
CA LEU A 125 -4.05 9.09 -1.57
C LEU A 125 -5.07 7.96 -1.62
N HIS A 126 -4.68 6.76 -1.19
CA HIS A 126 -5.57 5.59 -1.16
C HIS A 126 -6.82 5.88 -0.33
N ASN A 127 -6.63 6.29 0.93
CA ASN A 127 -7.74 6.46 1.86
C ASN A 127 -8.60 7.68 1.52
N SER A 128 -7.99 8.76 1.02
CA SER A 128 -8.76 9.93 0.56
C SER A 128 -9.67 9.56 -0.59
N TYR A 129 -9.16 8.81 -1.57
CA TYR A 129 -9.94 8.40 -2.73
C TYR A 129 -10.99 7.36 -2.38
N LEU A 130 -10.67 6.39 -1.51
CA LEU A 130 -11.62 5.40 -1.02
C LEU A 130 -12.80 6.06 -0.30
N VAL A 131 -12.54 6.95 0.68
CA VAL A 131 -13.60 7.63 1.44
C VAL A 131 -14.39 8.59 0.54
N PHE A 132 -13.73 9.25 -0.42
CA PHE A 132 -14.39 10.09 -1.41
C PHE A 132 -15.41 9.31 -2.23
N LEU A 133 -15.02 8.12 -2.73
CA LEU A 133 -15.91 7.25 -3.48
C LEU A 133 -16.99 6.59 -2.60
N GLU A 134 -16.67 6.27 -1.34
CA GLU A 134 -17.63 5.68 -0.39
C GLU A 134 -18.78 6.65 -0.09
N TRP A 135 -18.46 7.93 0.09
CA TRP A 135 -19.47 8.92 0.47
C TRP A 135 -20.19 9.50 -0.74
N LEU A 136 -19.50 9.74 -1.86
CA LEU A 136 -20.01 10.41 -3.06
C LEU A 136 -20.69 11.77 -2.79
N GLN A 137 -20.57 12.28 -1.56
CA GLN A 137 -21.11 13.54 -1.07
C GLN A 137 -20.23 14.02 0.08
N PHE A 138 -20.04 15.33 0.21
CA PHE A 138 -19.13 15.88 1.21
C PHE A 138 -19.73 16.04 2.60
N GLY A 139 -21.05 15.86 2.77
CA GLY A 139 -21.76 16.00 4.05
C GLY A 139 -21.19 17.16 4.88
N SER A 140 -20.46 16.83 5.95
CA SER A 140 -19.54 17.74 6.62
C SER A 140 -18.09 17.47 6.20
N PHE A 141 -17.46 18.44 5.53
CA PHE A 141 -16.04 18.38 5.13
C PHE A 141 -15.11 18.08 6.31
N TRP A 142 -15.46 18.53 7.52
CA TRP A 142 -14.68 18.25 8.72
C TRP A 142 -14.68 16.76 9.08
N LEU A 143 -15.86 16.10 9.04
CA LEU A 143 -15.96 14.67 9.32
C LEU A 143 -15.23 13.84 8.26
N PHE A 144 -15.29 14.27 7.00
CA PHE A 144 -14.53 13.67 5.91
C PHE A 144 -13.03 13.69 6.18
N LEU A 145 -12.48 14.85 6.56
CA LEU A 145 -11.06 15.00 6.87
C LEU A 145 -10.64 14.17 8.08
N VAL A 146 -11.45 14.17 9.15
CA VAL A 146 -11.17 13.36 10.36
C VAL A 146 -11.16 11.86 10.03
N LYS A 147 -12.11 11.37 9.22
CA LYS A 147 -12.15 9.96 8.80
C LYS A 147 -10.91 9.59 7.98
N ILE A 148 -10.52 10.43 7.02
CA ILE A 148 -9.32 10.20 6.18
C ILE A 148 -8.07 10.17 7.03
N LEU A 149 -7.84 11.21 7.84
CA LEU A 149 -6.61 11.35 8.62
C LEU A 149 -6.51 10.24 9.67
N GLY A 150 -7.60 9.93 10.37
CA GLY A 150 -7.58 8.87 11.37
C GLY A 150 -7.43 7.47 10.77
N THR A 151 -8.13 7.16 9.68
CA THR A 151 -7.95 5.89 8.95
C THR A 151 -6.54 5.76 8.39
N SER A 152 -5.97 6.85 7.88
CA SER A 152 -4.58 6.90 7.41
C SER A 152 -3.57 6.74 8.54
N ALA A 153 -3.79 7.38 9.69
CA ALA A 153 -2.92 7.24 10.86
C ALA A 153 -2.89 5.79 11.37
N VAL A 154 -4.06 5.13 11.46
CA VAL A 154 -4.15 3.71 11.82
C VAL A 154 -3.44 2.83 10.78
N SER A 155 -3.68 3.08 9.49
CA SER A 155 -3.02 2.34 8.41
C SER A 155 -1.50 2.49 8.45
N LEU A 156 -0.99 3.71 8.66
CA LEU A 156 0.44 3.99 8.79
C LEU A 156 1.05 3.26 9.98
N LEU A 157 0.38 3.29 11.13
CA LEU A 157 0.84 2.57 12.32
C LEU A 157 0.99 1.08 12.00
N LEU A 158 -0.04 0.45 11.43
CA LEU A 158 0.00 -0.96 11.04
C LEU A 158 1.12 -1.26 10.04
N ILE A 159 1.32 -0.40 9.04
CA ILE A 159 2.37 -0.56 8.02
C ILE A 159 3.76 -0.49 8.65
N PHE A 160 4.03 0.51 9.50
CA PHE A 160 5.33 0.63 10.16
C PHE A 160 5.58 -0.50 11.15
N THR A 161 4.56 -0.94 11.89
CA THR A 161 4.64 -2.13 12.74
C THR A 161 4.96 -3.37 11.92
N ALA A 162 4.30 -3.58 10.77
CA ALA A 162 4.59 -4.71 9.88
C ALA A 162 6.02 -4.65 9.32
N GLU A 163 6.52 -3.46 8.94
CA GLU A 163 7.89 -3.30 8.45
C GLU A 163 8.95 -3.61 9.53
N LEU A 164 8.69 -3.21 10.79
CA LEU A 164 9.60 -3.45 11.92
C LEU A 164 9.59 -4.90 12.39
N LEU A 165 8.42 -5.54 12.47
CA LEU A 165 8.28 -6.93 12.92
C LEU A 165 8.77 -7.93 11.88
N PHE A 166 8.62 -7.62 10.59
CA PHE A 166 8.98 -8.51 9.50
C PHE A 166 10.08 -7.90 8.61
N PRO A 167 11.31 -7.72 9.15
CA PRO A 167 12.40 -7.14 8.38
C PRO A 167 12.69 -8.02 7.16
N ARG A 168 12.49 -7.43 5.98
CA ARG A 168 12.67 -8.15 4.72
C ARG A 168 14.15 -8.46 4.52
N LYS A 169 14.49 -9.75 4.38
CA LYS A 169 15.84 -10.21 4.01
C LYS A 169 16.10 -9.82 2.55
N MET A 170 16.70 -8.66 2.34
CA MET A 170 17.02 -8.17 1.01
C MET A 170 18.42 -8.63 0.61
N LYS A 171 18.52 -9.24 -0.57
CA LYS A 171 19.81 -9.68 -1.13
C LYS A 171 20.34 -8.55 -2.01
N PHE A 172 21.50 -8.01 -1.65
CA PHE A 172 22.24 -7.05 -2.46
C PHE A 172 22.60 -7.73 -3.80
N ARG A 173 22.27 -7.11 -4.94
CA ARG A 173 22.67 -7.62 -6.26
C ARG A 173 24.04 -7.04 -6.60
N THR A 174 25.10 -7.87 -6.58
CA THR A 174 26.47 -7.45 -6.90
C THR A 174 26.78 -7.37 -8.39
N ASN A 175 25.88 -7.85 -9.27
CA ASN A 175 26.09 -7.86 -10.72
C ASN A 175 24.98 -7.07 -11.43
N VAL A 176 25.19 -5.76 -11.54
CA VAL A 176 24.67 -4.95 -12.65
C VAL A 176 25.90 -4.63 -13.50
N ALA A 177 26.19 -5.52 -14.44
CA ALA A 177 27.10 -5.29 -15.56
C ALA A 177 26.26 -4.94 -16.78
#